data_AF-A0A8W7PD63-F1
#
_entry.id   AF-A0A8W7PD63-F1
#
_cell.length_a   1.000
_cell.length_b   1.000
_cell.length_c   1.000
_cell.angle_alpha   90.00
_cell.angle_beta   90.00
_cell.angle_gamma   90.00
#
_symmetry.space_group_name_H-M   'P 1'
#
loop_
_entity.id
_entity.type
_entity.pdbx_description
1 polymer ?
#
loop_
_entity_poly.entity_id
_entity_poly.type
_entity_poly.pdbx_seq_one_letter_code
_entity_poly.pdbx_strand_id
1 'polypeptide(L)'
;MLGNVAKMLGSSGLCVTQSVLLQSSRNTFVLKRRFPPNLYKKNQKPGKLRGRHFVYDLVEDTTIKKKPNLEVVLTAFVEGVGSKGDVVSLKPNEAYNKLLLPGLAVYKTPENVAKYATEKDEKETEVHSSAYAQRTVNKLESLILAVVMNKDHPWVIEPWHIKLSLRKAGYYVPDSAITLPDTPITGPDLLKQNKEFYCTVTINNLEQARVRCRIHHWSTEPSDRLPYVFEHWKLDAEPLFGEASPAKA
;
A
#
# COMPACT_ATOMS: atom_id res chain seq x y z
N MET A 1 5.07 76.80 -17.12
CA MET A 1 6.28 75.98 -17.30
C MET A 1 6.79 75.58 -15.92
N LEU A 2 6.85 74.28 -15.69
CA LEU A 2 7.59 73.57 -14.62
C LEU A 2 7.04 73.64 -13.19
N GLY A 3 6.04 72.81 -12.92
CA GLY A 3 5.69 72.35 -11.58
C GLY A 3 6.73 71.36 -11.04
N ASN A 4 7.05 71.50 -9.75
CA ASN A 4 8.01 70.67 -9.03
C ASN A 4 7.62 69.18 -9.03
N VAL A 5 8.43 68.37 -9.71
CA VAL A 5 8.34 66.90 -9.84
C VAL A 5 8.80 66.16 -8.57
N ALA A 6 9.13 66.85 -7.47
CA ALA A 6 9.75 66.26 -6.29
C ALA A 6 8.77 65.63 -5.27
N LYS A 7 7.71 64.93 -5.71
CA LYS A 7 6.75 64.27 -4.80
C LYS A 7 6.34 62.85 -5.21
N MET A 8 7.23 62.10 -5.86
CA MET A 8 6.99 60.71 -6.30
C MET A 8 8.09 59.71 -5.86
N LEU A 9 8.78 59.96 -4.74
CA LEU A 9 9.82 59.03 -4.24
C LEU A 9 9.82 58.91 -2.70
N GLY A 10 8.67 58.60 -2.12
CA GLY A 10 8.54 58.52 -0.67
C GLY A 10 7.49 57.52 -0.21
N SER A 11 7.77 56.23 -0.41
CA SER A 11 7.36 55.07 0.39
C SER A 11 7.23 53.82 -0.48
N SER A 12 8.35 53.40 -1.08
CA SER A 12 8.53 51.97 -1.34
C SER A 12 8.60 51.29 0.02
N GLY A 13 7.46 50.76 0.49
CA GLY A 13 7.39 49.85 1.63
C GLY A 13 8.22 48.61 1.33
N LEU A 14 9.52 48.68 1.62
CA LEU A 14 10.53 47.71 1.19
C LEU A 14 10.53 46.41 1.99
N CYS A 15 9.54 46.16 2.84
CA CYS A 15 9.33 44.88 3.48
C CYS A 15 7.84 44.71 3.71
N VAL A 16 7.15 44.03 2.79
CA VAL A 16 5.91 43.33 3.17
C VAL A 16 6.32 42.36 4.26
N THR A 17 5.80 42.53 5.48
CA THR A 17 5.91 41.50 6.52
C THR A 17 5.20 40.28 5.97
N GLN A 18 5.95 39.38 5.34
CA GLN A 18 5.43 38.07 5.03
C GLN A 18 4.91 37.52 6.36
N SER A 19 3.63 37.16 6.39
CA SER A 19 3.13 36.30 7.44
C SER A 19 3.94 35.02 7.31
N VAL A 20 5.02 34.96 8.08
CA VAL A 20 5.62 33.70 8.40
C VAL A 20 4.51 33.03 9.20
N LEU A 21 3.67 32.27 8.51
CA LEU A 21 3.05 31.10 9.09
C LEU A 21 4.25 30.27 9.55
N LEU A 22 4.80 30.65 10.69
CA LEU A 22 5.76 29.93 11.49
C LEU A 22 4.92 28.76 11.98
N GLN A 23 4.64 27.85 11.06
CA GLN A 23 4.08 26.58 11.38
C GLN A 23 5.11 26.01 12.32
N SER A 24 4.77 25.96 13.60
CA SER A 24 5.66 25.46 14.62
C SER A 24 6.02 24.05 14.19
N SER A 25 7.26 23.87 13.73
CA SER A 25 7.78 22.55 13.47
C SER A 25 7.65 21.82 14.81
N ARG A 26 6.86 20.74 14.85
CA ARG A 26 6.61 19.95 16.07
C ARG A 26 7.86 19.12 16.45
N ASN A 27 8.99 19.80 16.56
CA ASN A 27 10.29 19.24 16.87
C ASN A 27 10.59 19.62 18.32
N THR A 28 11.02 18.65 19.12
CA THR A 28 11.35 18.89 20.52
C THR A 28 12.80 18.51 20.75
N PHE A 29 13.61 19.49 21.15
CA PHE A 29 14.99 19.27 21.56
C PHE A 29 15.06 19.30 23.08
N VAL A 30 15.55 18.22 23.67
CA VAL A 30 15.82 18.16 25.11
C VAL A 30 17.22 18.70 25.33
N LEU A 31 17.29 19.81 26.06
CA LEU A 31 18.51 20.55 26.32
C LEU A 31 18.88 20.49 27.80
N LYS A 32 20.18 20.46 28.09
CA LYS A 32 20.71 20.59 29.46
C LYS A 32 21.53 21.87 29.55
N ARG A 33 21.31 22.64 30.62
CA ARG A 33 22.15 23.82 30.90
C ARG A 33 23.58 23.36 31.16
N ARG A 34 24.54 23.88 30.40
CA ARG A 34 25.96 23.65 30.62
C ARG A 34 26.41 24.16 32.00
N PHE A 35 25.85 25.30 32.40
CA PHE A 35 26.04 25.90 33.72
C PHE A 35 24.71 25.91 34.50
N PRO A 36 24.47 24.93 35.39
CA PRO A 36 23.23 24.87 36.16
C PRO A 36 23.15 26.01 37.18
N PRO A 37 21.93 26.51 37.49
CA PRO A 37 21.73 27.47 38.56
C PRO A 37 21.98 26.82 39.93
N ASN A 38 22.31 27.63 40.93
CA ASN A 38 22.47 27.16 42.31
C ASN A 38 21.16 26.62 42.88
N LEU A 39 21.27 25.66 43.80
CA LEU A 39 20.13 25.12 44.51
C LEU A 39 19.56 26.15 45.50
N TYR A 40 18.24 26.26 45.52
CA TYR A 40 17.50 27.08 46.47
C TYR A 40 16.97 26.21 47.61
N LYS A 41 16.67 26.81 48.77
CA LYS A 41 16.02 26.09 49.86
C LYS A 41 14.63 25.61 49.42
N LYS A 42 14.13 24.53 50.04
CA LYS A 42 12.78 24.01 49.78
C LYS A 42 11.75 25.15 49.95
N ASN A 43 10.87 25.30 48.95
CA ASN A 43 9.84 26.35 48.87
C ASN A 43 10.35 27.81 48.75
N GLN A 44 11.65 28.04 48.60
CA GLN A 44 12.17 29.38 48.31
C GLN A 44 11.97 29.69 46.82
N LYS A 45 11.49 30.91 46.51
CA LYS A 45 11.38 31.37 45.13
C LYS A 45 12.77 31.38 44.46
N PRO A 46 12.93 30.75 43.28
CA PRO A 46 14.20 30.78 42.58
C PRO A 46 14.56 32.21 42.18
N GLY A 47 15.82 32.55 42.36
CA GLY A 47 16.39 33.83 41.95
C GLY A 47 16.50 33.96 40.42
N LYS A 48 16.86 35.17 39.97
CA LYS A 48 16.99 35.48 38.54
C LYS A 48 18.16 34.71 37.91
N LEU A 49 17.92 34.08 36.76
CA LEU A 49 18.96 33.41 35.98
C LEU A 49 19.92 34.45 35.38
N ARG A 50 21.21 34.10 35.31
CA ARG A 50 22.25 34.91 34.67
C ARG A 50 22.47 34.44 33.23
N GLY A 51 23.09 35.26 32.39
CA GLY A 51 23.39 34.95 30.98
C GLY A 51 24.07 33.58 30.78
N ARG A 52 25.02 33.23 31.66
CA ARG A 52 25.70 31.91 31.63
C ARG A 52 24.75 30.71 31.73
N HIS A 53 23.59 30.85 32.38
CA HIS A 53 22.62 29.75 32.54
C HIS A 53 21.77 29.51 31.28
N PHE A 54 21.88 30.37 30.26
CA PHE A 54 21.20 30.21 28.96
C PHE A 54 22.10 29.53 27.90
N VAL A 55 23.26 29.01 28.31
CA VAL A 55 24.10 28.15 27.47
C VAL A 55 23.63 26.70 27.66
N TYR A 56 23.24 26.06 26.56
CA TYR A 56 22.65 24.73 26.56
C TYR A 56 23.48 23.77 25.72
N ASP A 57 23.61 22.55 26.22
CA ASP A 57 24.14 21.41 25.49
C ASP A 57 22.95 20.54 25.04
N LEU A 58 22.99 20.07 23.80
CA LEU A 58 21.96 19.18 23.24
C LEU A 58 22.10 17.80 23.88
N VAL A 59 21.05 17.32 24.56
CA VAL A 59 21.02 15.99 25.17
C VAL A 59 20.35 15.00 24.23
N GLU A 60 19.19 15.37 23.71
CA GLU A 60 18.38 14.48 22.91
C GLU A 60 17.59 15.26 21.88
N ASP A 61 17.57 14.71 20.67
CA ASP A 61 16.70 15.15 19.60
C ASP A 61 15.58 14.11 19.40
N THR A 62 14.34 14.53 19.67
CA THR A 62 13.16 13.66 19.53
C THR A 62 12.79 13.39 18.07
N THR A 63 13.31 14.18 17.12
CA THR A 63 13.00 14.02 15.69
C THR A 63 13.66 12.77 15.09
N ILE A 64 14.85 12.43 15.58
CA ILE A 64 15.64 11.27 15.14
C ILE A 64 15.14 9.98 15.79
N LYS A 65 14.56 10.08 16.98
CA LYS A 65 14.06 8.92 17.72
C LYS A 65 12.87 8.29 17.00
N LYS A 66 12.96 6.97 16.79
CA LYS A 66 11.87 6.18 16.22
C LYS A 66 10.66 6.24 17.14
N LYS A 67 9.55 6.76 16.61
CA LYS A 67 8.27 6.81 17.33
C LYS A 67 7.75 5.38 17.57
N PRO A 68 7.19 5.08 18.76
CA PRO A 68 6.59 3.78 19.02
C PRO A 68 5.38 3.56 18.10
N ASN A 69 5.00 2.30 17.92
CA ASN A 69 3.79 1.97 17.20
C ASN A 69 2.57 2.45 17.99
N LEU A 70 1.51 2.80 17.27
CA LEU A 70 0.22 3.20 17.81
C LEU A 70 -0.75 2.04 17.71
N GLU A 71 -1.43 1.74 18.81
CA GLU A 71 -2.47 0.71 18.87
C GLU A 71 -3.84 1.34 18.63
N VAL A 72 -4.58 0.76 17.69
CA VAL A 72 -5.92 1.22 17.29
C VAL A 72 -6.87 0.03 17.18
N VAL A 73 -8.15 0.29 17.34
CA VAL A 73 -9.24 -0.68 17.20
C VAL A 73 -9.95 -0.40 15.87
N LEU A 74 -10.08 -1.41 15.01
CA LEU A 74 -10.74 -1.24 13.71
C LEU A 74 -12.26 -1.17 13.85
N THR A 75 -12.88 -0.24 13.13
CA THR A 75 -14.35 -0.09 13.09
C THR A 75 -14.97 -0.82 11.90
N ALA A 76 -14.18 -1.09 10.87
CA ALA A 76 -14.57 -1.77 9.65
C ALA A 76 -13.46 -2.73 9.22
N PHE A 77 -13.78 -3.62 8.28
CA PHE A 77 -12.76 -4.43 7.60
C PHE A 77 -11.83 -3.53 6.80
N VAL A 78 -10.52 -3.73 6.95
CA VAL A 78 -9.50 -2.99 6.21
C VAL A 78 -8.56 -3.98 5.53
N GLU A 79 -8.47 -3.87 4.21
CA GLU A 79 -7.63 -4.73 3.37
C GLU A 79 -6.17 -4.75 3.85
N GLY A 80 -5.68 -5.95 4.15
CA GLY A 80 -4.32 -6.23 4.58
C GLY A 80 -3.98 -5.78 6.00
N VAL A 81 -4.96 -5.34 6.79
CA VAL A 81 -4.76 -4.87 8.17
C VAL A 81 -5.51 -5.73 9.17
N GLY A 82 -6.82 -5.93 9.00
CA GLY A 82 -7.62 -6.69 9.96
C GLY A 82 -9.13 -6.57 9.74
N SER A 83 -9.87 -7.29 10.56
CA SER A 83 -11.33 -7.26 10.59
C SER A 83 -11.84 -6.24 11.61
N LYS A 84 -13.12 -5.89 11.50
CA LYS A 84 -13.82 -5.03 12.46
C LYS A 84 -13.67 -5.59 13.89
N GLY A 85 -13.30 -4.72 14.84
CA GLY A 85 -13.07 -5.06 16.24
C GLY A 85 -11.62 -5.46 16.58
N ASP A 86 -10.77 -5.74 15.58
CA ASP A 86 -9.39 -6.15 15.84
C ASP A 86 -8.55 -4.99 16.40
N VAL A 87 -7.67 -5.32 17.34
CA VAL A 87 -6.68 -4.39 17.89
C VAL A 87 -5.38 -4.55 17.12
N VAL A 88 -4.98 -3.51 16.39
CA VAL A 88 -3.81 -3.54 15.50
C VAL A 88 -2.76 -2.51 15.94
N SER A 89 -1.50 -2.92 15.95
CA SER A 89 -0.34 -2.06 16.25
C SER A 89 0.38 -1.65 14.97
N LEU A 90 0.33 -0.36 14.63
CA LEU A 90 0.86 0.17 13.35
C LEU A 90 1.81 1.35 13.57
N LYS A 91 2.56 1.73 12.53
CA LYS A 91 3.35 2.96 12.57
C LYS A 91 2.42 4.16 12.66
N PRO A 92 2.76 5.21 13.44
CA PRO A 92 1.87 6.37 13.63
C PRO A 92 1.42 7.02 12.32
N ASN A 93 2.31 7.16 11.33
CA ASN A 93 1.97 7.78 10.05
C ASN A 93 0.86 7.01 9.30
N GLU A 94 0.89 5.68 9.36
CA GLU A 94 -0.13 4.85 8.73
C GLU A 94 -1.43 4.85 9.53
N ALA A 95 -1.33 4.74 10.85
CA ALA A 95 -2.50 4.78 11.73
C ALA A 95 -3.24 6.11 11.62
N TYR A 96 -2.55 7.26 11.63
CA TYR A 96 -3.18 8.58 11.51
C TYR A 96 -3.81 8.79 10.14
N ASN A 97 -3.04 8.61 9.06
CA ASN A 97 -3.50 9.03 7.73
C ASN A 97 -4.43 8.01 7.07
N LYS A 98 -4.17 6.71 7.25
CA LYS A 98 -4.92 5.65 6.55
C LYS A 98 -6.10 5.12 7.37
N LEU A 99 -6.10 5.25 8.70
CA LEU A 99 -7.12 4.64 9.55
C LEU A 99 -7.93 5.67 10.35
N LEU A 100 -7.27 6.47 11.19
CA LEU A 100 -7.94 7.40 12.10
C LEU A 100 -8.57 8.58 11.35
N LEU A 101 -7.86 9.18 10.40
CA LEU A 101 -8.35 10.30 9.59
C LEU A 101 -9.62 9.93 8.79
N PRO A 102 -9.69 8.78 8.07
CA PRO A 102 -10.92 8.35 7.41
C PRO A 102 -11.96 7.73 8.35
N GLY A 103 -11.66 7.51 9.63
CA GLY A 103 -12.59 6.93 10.59
C GLY A 103 -12.75 5.40 10.52
N LEU A 104 -11.78 4.70 9.90
CA LEU A 104 -11.74 3.23 9.81
C LEU A 104 -11.21 2.57 11.09
N ALA A 105 -10.67 3.36 12.02
CA ALA A 105 -10.24 2.90 13.32
C ALA A 105 -10.46 3.98 14.38
N VAL A 106 -10.44 3.55 15.64
CA VAL A 106 -10.50 4.42 16.82
C VAL A 106 -9.31 4.12 17.74
N TYR A 107 -8.90 5.09 18.55
CA TYR A 107 -7.88 4.86 19.58
C TYR A 107 -8.27 3.74 20.53
N LYS A 108 -7.26 2.97 20.94
CA LYS A 108 -7.38 1.97 21.99
C LYS A 108 -7.58 2.65 23.35
N THR A 109 -8.84 2.79 23.75
CA THR A 109 -9.26 3.08 25.13
C THR A 109 -10.02 1.86 25.66
N PRO A 110 -10.05 1.62 26.98
CA PRO A 110 -10.79 0.48 27.54
C PRO A 110 -12.28 0.52 27.14
N GLU A 111 -12.87 1.71 27.04
CA GLU A 111 -14.24 1.93 26.59
C GLU A 111 -14.45 1.51 25.13
N ASN A 112 -13.54 1.91 24.23
CA ASN A 112 -13.64 1.54 22.81
C ASN A 112 -13.38 0.05 22.60
N VAL A 113 -12.45 -0.53 23.35
CA VAL A 113 -12.24 -1.97 23.31
C VAL A 113 -13.52 -2.69 23.72
N ALA A 114 -14.16 -2.30 24.83
CA ALA A 114 -15.44 -2.91 25.23
C ALA A 114 -16.55 -2.70 24.18
N LYS A 115 -16.63 -1.51 23.57
CA LYS A 115 -17.62 -1.17 22.53
C LYS A 115 -17.48 -2.01 21.26
N TYR A 116 -16.25 -2.33 20.86
CA TYR A 116 -15.95 -3.03 19.60
C TYR A 116 -15.49 -4.49 19.81
N ALA A 117 -15.36 -4.95 21.06
CA ALA A 117 -14.88 -6.30 21.39
C ALA A 117 -15.83 -7.40 20.91
N THR A 118 -17.13 -7.13 20.84
CA THR A 118 -18.14 -8.19 20.74
C THR A 118 -19.47 -7.67 20.21
N GLU A 119 -19.56 -7.50 18.90
CA GLU A 119 -20.75 -7.91 18.12
C GLU A 119 -20.19 -8.53 16.84
N LYS A 120 -19.56 -9.71 16.96
CA LYS A 120 -19.50 -10.64 15.83
C LYS A 120 -20.93 -11.14 15.67
N ASP A 121 -21.78 -10.28 15.13
CA ASP A 121 -23.10 -10.70 14.71
C ASP A 121 -22.84 -11.86 13.75
N GLU A 122 -23.21 -13.07 14.14
CA GLU A 122 -23.12 -14.28 13.32
C GLU A 122 -23.88 -14.12 11.97
N LYS A 123 -24.57 -12.98 11.80
CA LYS A 123 -25.33 -12.54 10.64
C LYS A 123 -24.59 -11.57 9.72
N GLU A 124 -23.50 -10.93 10.15
CA GLU A 124 -22.58 -10.28 9.21
C GLU A 124 -21.84 -11.42 8.49
N THR A 125 -22.43 -11.89 7.39
CA THR A 125 -21.79 -12.82 6.44
C THR A 125 -20.34 -12.39 6.27
N GLU A 126 -19.40 -13.26 6.62
CA GLU A 126 -17.97 -12.97 6.48
C GLU A 126 -17.71 -12.64 5.00
N VAL A 127 -17.64 -11.35 4.68
CA VAL A 127 -17.49 -10.87 3.29
C VAL A 127 -16.14 -11.31 2.73
N HIS A 128 -15.16 -11.48 3.61
CA HIS A 128 -13.80 -11.87 3.27
C HIS A 128 -13.32 -12.98 4.18
N SER A 129 -12.61 -13.93 3.58
CA SER A 129 -12.07 -15.10 4.28
C SER A 129 -10.90 -14.74 5.22
N SER A 130 -10.16 -13.68 4.90
CA SER A 130 -9.09 -13.16 5.77
C SER A 130 -8.79 -11.70 5.45
N ALA A 131 -8.08 -11.02 6.36
CA ALA A 131 -7.61 -9.65 6.15
C ALA A 131 -6.81 -9.48 4.85
N TYR A 132 -6.07 -10.49 4.41
CA TYR A 132 -5.17 -10.41 3.24
C TYR A 132 -5.78 -10.96 1.95
N ALA A 133 -6.96 -11.54 2.02
CA ALA A 133 -7.50 -12.29 0.90
C ALA A 133 -7.88 -11.34 -0.26
N GLN A 134 -8.59 -10.24 0.02
CA GLN A 134 -8.88 -9.19 -0.98
C GLN A 134 -7.60 -8.61 -1.61
N ARG A 135 -6.53 -8.43 -0.81
CA ARG A 135 -5.22 -7.98 -1.31
C ARG A 135 -4.60 -8.96 -2.29
N THR A 136 -4.81 -10.25 -2.04
CA THR A 136 -4.33 -11.32 -2.90
C THR A 136 -5.12 -11.35 -4.20
N VAL A 137 -6.45 -11.21 -4.15
CA VAL A 137 -7.31 -11.05 -5.33
C VAL A 137 -6.81 -9.90 -6.21
N ASN A 138 -6.69 -8.70 -5.64
CA ASN A 138 -6.23 -7.50 -6.35
C ASN A 138 -4.87 -7.73 -7.03
N LYS A 139 -3.96 -8.47 -6.39
CA LYS A 139 -2.66 -8.80 -6.96
C LYS A 139 -2.73 -9.81 -8.09
N LEU A 140 -3.54 -10.85 -7.95
CA LEU A 140 -3.76 -11.86 -8.98
C LEU A 140 -4.45 -11.28 -10.23
N GLU A 141 -5.39 -10.35 -10.07
CA GLU A 141 -6.07 -9.68 -11.19
C GLU A 141 -5.16 -8.68 -11.93
N SER A 142 -4.25 -8.03 -11.20
CA SER A 142 -3.24 -7.15 -11.80
C SER A 142 -2.20 -7.91 -12.62
N LEU A 143 -2.08 -9.23 -12.42
CA LEU A 143 -1.07 -10.06 -13.04
C LEU A 143 -1.49 -10.53 -14.43
N ILE A 144 -0.52 -10.56 -15.35
CA ILE A 144 -0.63 -11.18 -16.66
C ILE A 144 0.34 -12.36 -16.71
N LEU A 145 -0.22 -13.55 -16.62
CA LEU A 145 0.52 -14.81 -16.49
C LEU A 145 1.00 -15.29 -17.85
N ALA A 146 2.31 -15.40 -18.06
CA ALA A 146 2.85 -16.06 -19.24
C ALA A 146 2.77 -17.58 -19.09
N VAL A 147 1.83 -18.19 -19.83
CA VAL A 147 1.65 -19.63 -19.91
C VAL A 147 2.53 -20.15 -21.04
N VAL A 148 3.69 -20.69 -20.67
CA VAL A 148 4.69 -21.17 -21.62
C VAL A 148 4.37 -22.60 -22.02
N MET A 149 4.05 -22.81 -23.30
CA MET A 149 3.69 -24.11 -23.87
C MET A 149 4.65 -24.51 -24.97
N ASN A 150 4.72 -25.80 -25.29
CA ASN A 150 5.59 -26.30 -26.36
C ASN A 150 5.05 -25.89 -27.74
N LYS A 151 5.94 -25.54 -28.68
CA LYS A 151 5.60 -25.31 -30.10
C LYS A 151 5.46 -26.62 -30.88
N ASP A 152 6.23 -27.64 -30.51
CA ASP A 152 6.47 -28.79 -31.40
C ASP A 152 5.57 -29.99 -31.05
N HIS A 153 5.18 -30.11 -29.78
CA HIS A 153 4.32 -31.18 -29.30
C HIS A 153 2.91 -30.69 -29.00
N PRO A 154 1.86 -31.46 -29.34
CA PRO A 154 0.50 -31.09 -29.00
C PRO A 154 0.28 -31.10 -27.49
N TRP A 155 -0.54 -30.16 -27.02
CA TRP A 155 -0.83 -29.99 -25.59
C TRP A 155 -2.27 -29.54 -25.38
N VAL A 156 -2.77 -29.81 -24.18
CA VAL A 156 -4.04 -29.34 -23.66
C VAL A 156 -3.78 -28.65 -22.33
N ILE A 157 -4.27 -27.43 -22.16
CA ILE A 157 -4.09 -26.71 -20.90
C ILE A 157 -4.92 -27.38 -19.81
N GLU A 158 -4.22 -27.87 -18.81
CA GLU A 158 -4.75 -28.43 -17.57
C GLU A 158 -4.35 -27.56 -16.36
N PRO A 159 -5.02 -27.68 -15.21
CA PRO A 159 -4.76 -26.82 -14.05
C PRO A 159 -3.29 -26.80 -13.58
N TRP A 160 -2.58 -27.92 -13.70
CA TRP A 160 -1.17 -28.01 -13.29
C TRP A 160 -0.24 -27.14 -14.14
N HIS A 161 -0.58 -26.88 -15.40
CA HIS A 161 0.17 -25.97 -16.28
C HIS A 161 0.09 -24.54 -15.76
N ILE A 162 -1.08 -24.12 -15.29
CA ILE A 162 -1.30 -22.81 -14.68
C ILE A 162 -0.60 -22.74 -13.32
N LYS A 163 -0.68 -23.79 -12.51
CA LYS A 163 0.06 -23.87 -11.24
C LYS A 163 1.56 -23.69 -11.43
N LEU A 164 2.16 -24.36 -12.42
CA LEU A 164 3.58 -24.21 -12.72
C LEU A 164 3.92 -22.77 -13.15
N SER A 165 3.06 -22.18 -13.99
CA SER A 165 3.21 -20.79 -14.44
C SER A 165 3.09 -19.80 -13.27
N LEU A 166 2.11 -20.00 -12.37
CA LEU A 166 1.92 -19.20 -11.15
C LEU A 166 3.12 -19.33 -10.21
N ARG A 167 3.66 -20.54 -10.07
CA ARG A 167 4.90 -20.78 -9.29
C ARG A 167 6.08 -20.01 -9.88
N LYS A 168 6.22 -19.98 -11.21
CA LYS A 168 7.24 -19.17 -11.89
C LYS A 168 7.04 -17.67 -11.64
N ALA A 169 5.79 -17.22 -11.49
CA ALA A 169 5.45 -15.85 -11.12
C ALA A 169 5.57 -15.55 -9.61
N GLY A 170 5.89 -16.55 -8.77
CA GLY A 170 6.07 -16.41 -7.32
C GLY A 170 4.84 -16.72 -6.46
N TYR A 171 3.75 -17.22 -7.06
CA TYR A 171 2.52 -17.60 -6.36
C TYR A 171 2.45 -19.11 -6.16
N TYR A 172 2.11 -19.54 -4.95
CA TYR A 172 1.90 -20.95 -4.63
C TYR A 172 0.40 -21.24 -4.53
N VAL A 173 -0.12 -22.00 -5.50
CA VAL A 173 -1.56 -22.32 -5.61
C VAL A 173 -1.75 -23.82 -5.81
N PRO A 174 -2.69 -24.47 -5.10
CA PRO A 174 -3.03 -25.88 -5.32
C PRO A 174 -3.88 -26.07 -6.59
N ASP A 175 -3.84 -27.26 -7.20
CA ASP A 175 -4.56 -27.54 -8.45
C ASP A 175 -6.09 -27.45 -8.28
N SER A 176 -6.60 -27.81 -7.10
CA SER A 176 -8.04 -27.76 -6.78
C SER A 176 -8.63 -26.35 -6.72
N ALA A 177 -7.78 -25.33 -6.59
CA ALA A 177 -8.20 -23.93 -6.51
C ALA A 177 -8.25 -23.24 -7.88
N ILE A 178 -7.83 -23.92 -8.95
CA ILE A 178 -7.69 -23.35 -10.29
C ILE A 178 -8.84 -23.88 -11.15
N THR A 179 -9.69 -22.98 -11.63
CA THR A 179 -10.76 -23.29 -12.57
C THR A 179 -10.45 -22.71 -13.94
N LEU A 180 -10.45 -23.59 -14.94
CA LEU A 180 -10.23 -23.27 -16.34
C LEU A 180 -11.54 -22.90 -17.03
N PRO A 181 -11.50 -22.18 -18.17
CA PRO A 181 -12.68 -21.98 -18.99
C PRO A 181 -13.21 -23.32 -19.54
N ASP A 182 -14.52 -23.41 -19.76
CA ASP A 182 -15.20 -24.63 -20.23
C ASP A 182 -14.68 -25.14 -21.58
N THR A 183 -14.18 -24.23 -22.41
CA THR A 183 -13.62 -24.53 -23.73
C THR A 183 -12.17 -24.99 -23.59
N PRO A 184 -11.85 -26.26 -23.94
CA PRO A 184 -10.49 -26.77 -23.83
C PRO A 184 -9.57 -26.02 -24.80
N ILE A 185 -8.47 -25.49 -24.26
CA ILE A 185 -7.45 -24.79 -25.05
C ILE A 185 -6.42 -25.82 -25.50
N THR A 186 -6.44 -26.12 -26.78
CA THR A 186 -5.49 -27.03 -27.44
C THR A 186 -4.45 -26.26 -28.24
N GLY A 187 -3.25 -26.82 -28.35
CA GLY A 187 -2.18 -26.38 -29.25
C GLY A 187 -1.52 -27.58 -29.93
N PRO A 188 -0.58 -27.36 -30.86
CA PRO A 188 0.22 -26.16 -31.04
C PRO A 188 -0.23 -25.36 -32.27
N ASP A 189 -0.88 -24.21 -32.03
CA ASP A 189 -1.30 -23.30 -33.09
C ASP A 189 -0.59 -21.96 -32.92
N LEU A 190 0.25 -21.58 -33.89
CA LEU A 190 0.92 -20.27 -33.86
C LEU A 190 -0.10 -19.11 -33.86
N LEU A 191 -1.31 -19.31 -34.36
CA LEU A 191 -2.40 -18.34 -34.30
C LEU A 191 -2.88 -18.04 -32.87
N LYS A 192 -2.58 -18.92 -31.90
CA LYS A 192 -2.92 -18.73 -30.48
C LYS A 192 -1.79 -18.03 -29.71
N GLN A 193 -0.67 -17.73 -30.37
CA GLN A 193 0.44 -16.99 -29.77
C GLN A 193 0.00 -15.60 -29.33
N ASN A 194 0.45 -15.19 -28.13
CA ASN A 194 0.14 -13.90 -27.52
C ASN A 194 -1.36 -13.64 -27.28
N LYS A 195 -2.24 -14.63 -27.47
CA LYS A 195 -3.66 -14.49 -27.14
C LYS A 195 -3.89 -14.67 -25.65
N GLU A 196 -4.90 -13.98 -25.16
CA GLU A 196 -5.26 -13.96 -23.75
C GLU A 196 -6.51 -14.79 -23.45
N PHE A 197 -6.47 -15.51 -22.34
CA PHE A 197 -7.64 -16.16 -21.77
C PHE A 197 -7.67 -15.91 -20.27
N TYR A 198 -8.85 -16.08 -19.67
CA TYR A 198 -9.03 -15.89 -18.23
C TYR A 198 -9.03 -17.25 -17.53
N CYS A 199 -8.38 -17.30 -16.38
CA CYS A 199 -8.47 -18.41 -15.44
C CYS A 199 -8.98 -17.87 -14.10
N THR A 200 -9.86 -18.61 -13.44
CA THR A 200 -10.38 -18.23 -12.12
C THR A 200 -9.60 -18.98 -11.04
N VAL A 201 -9.10 -18.25 -10.06
CA VAL A 201 -8.40 -18.80 -8.90
C VAL A 201 -9.24 -18.55 -7.66
N THR A 202 -9.63 -19.60 -6.97
CA THR A 202 -10.44 -19.52 -5.74
C THR A 202 -9.55 -19.50 -4.50
N ILE A 203 -9.71 -18.47 -3.68
CA ILE A 203 -9.00 -18.29 -2.41
C ILE A 203 -9.95 -18.68 -1.28
N ASN A 204 -9.54 -19.66 -0.47
CA ASN A 204 -10.28 -20.14 0.71
C ASN A 204 -11.76 -20.49 0.45
N ASN A 205 -12.08 -20.96 -0.75
CA ASN A 205 -13.43 -21.32 -1.20
C ASN A 205 -14.48 -20.18 -1.19
N LEU A 206 -14.06 -18.93 -0.97
CA LEU A 206 -14.97 -17.78 -0.87
C LEU A 206 -14.67 -16.75 -1.96
N GLU A 207 -13.41 -16.31 -2.03
CA GLU A 207 -13.01 -15.26 -2.95
C GLU A 207 -12.55 -15.85 -4.28
N GLN A 208 -12.90 -15.21 -5.39
CA GLN A 208 -12.51 -15.65 -6.72
C GLN A 208 -11.77 -14.52 -7.42
N ALA A 209 -10.56 -14.81 -7.90
CA ALA A 209 -9.73 -13.87 -8.64
C ALA A 209 -9.67 -14.26 -10.11
N ARG A 210 -9.91 -13.31 -11.01
CA ARG A 210 -9.79 -13.53 -12.46
C ARG A 210 -8.37 -13.20 -12.92
N VAL A 211 -7.58 -14.23 -13.18
CA VAL A 211 -6.20 -14.12 -13.65
C VAL A 211 -6.18 -14.06 -15.18
N ARG A 212 -5.48 -13.05 -15.72
CA ARG A 212 -5.22 -12.96 -17.16
C ARG A 212 -4.04 -13.86 -17.51
N CYS A 213 -4.25 -14.78 -18.42
CA CYS A 213 -3.24 -15.72 -18.90
C CYS A 213 -2.94 -15.46 -20.37
N ARG A 214 -1.67 -15.39 -20.74
CA ARG A 214 -1.22 -15.21 -22.11
C ARG A 214 -0.41 -16.41 -22.56
N ILE A 215 -0.76 -16.96 -23.72
CA ILE A 215 -0.08 -18.14 -24.28
C ILE A 215 1.23 -17.70 -24.94
N HIS A 216 2.31 -18.39 -24.59
CA HIS A 216 3.63 -18.20 -25.19
C HIS A 216 4.21 -19.56 -25.62
N HIS A 217 4.38 -19.77 -26.92
CA HIS A 217 5.02 -20.96 -27.45
C HIS A 217 6.54 -20.91 -27.24
N TRP A 218 7.11 -22.03 -26.84
CA TRP A 218 8.53 -22.24 -26.60
C TRP A 218 8.98 -23.50 -27.33
N SER A 219 10.15 -23.44 -27.96
CA SER A 219 10.80 -24.60 -28.57
C SER A 219 12.15 -24.86 -27.90
N THR A 220 12.52 -26.14 -27.83
CA THR A 220 13.81 -26.58 -27.31
C THR A 220 14.96 -26.12 -28.22
N GLU A 221 14.74 -26.17 -29.54
CA GLU A 221 15.73 -25.81 -30.54
C GLU A 221 15.94 -24.28 -30.58
N PRO A 222 17.17 -23.76 -30.39
CA PRO A 222 17.41 -22.33 -30.36
C PRO A 222 16.99 -21.57 -31.62
N SER A 223 17.09 -22.22 -32.79
CA SER A 223 16.72 -21.64 -34.09
C SER A 223 15.22 -21.35 -34.22
N ASP A 224 14.40 -22.17 -33.57
CA ASP A 224 12.93 -22.15 -33.68
C ASP A 224 12.25 -21.37 -32.55
N ARG A 225 13.05 -20.82 -31.63
CA ARG A 225 12.56 -19.98 -30.54
C ARG A 225 12.05 -18.65 -31.08
N LEU A 226 10.86 -18.29 -30.63
CA LEU A 226 10.33 -16.95 -30.85
C LEU A 226 11.25 -15.90 -30.21
N PRO A 227 11.36 -14.71 -30.81
CA PRO A 227 12.17 -13.64 -30.26
C PRO A 227 11.69 -13.26 -28.87
N TYR A 228 12.63 -13.03 -27.97
CA TYR A 228 12.30 -12.57 -26.62
C TYR A 228 11.65 -11.19 -26.68
N VAL A 229 10.41 -11.10 -26.20
CA VAL A 229 9.69 -9.84 -26.07
C VAL A 229 9.81 -9.35 -24.63
N PHE A 230 10.59 -8.29 -24.44
CA PHE A 230 10.69 -7.62 -23.14
C PHE A 230 9.34 -7.01 -22.76
N GLU A 231 8.96 -7.12 -21.48
CA GLU A 231 7.71 -6.57 -20.93
C GLU A 231 6.46 -6.95 -21.73
N HIS A 232 6.38 -8.21 -22.18
CA HIS A 232 5.23 -8.69 -22.95
C HIS A 232 3.89 -8.33 -22.29
N TRP A 233 3.80 -8.34 -20.95
CA TRP A 233 2.60 -7.99 -20.18
C TRP A 233 2.12 -6.53 -20.34
N LYS A 234 2.91 -5.61 -20.90
CA LYS A 234 2.46 -4.23 -21.19
C LYS A 234 1.80 -4.09 -22.56
N LEU A 235 2.00 -5.07 -23.45
CA LEU A 235 1.44 -5.03 -24.80
C LEU A 235 -0.01 -5.48 -24.77
N ASP A 236 -0.84 -4.82 -25.56
CA ASP A 236 -2.23 -5.25 -25.78
C ASP A 236 -2.24 -6.60 -26.51
N ALA A 237 -3.23 -7.42 -26.19
CA ALA A 237 -3.38 -8.75 -26.74
C ALA A 237 -4.84 -9.06 -27.03
N GLU A 238 -5.06 -9.85 -28.08
CA GLU A 238 -6.38 -10.29 -28.48
C GLU A 238 -6.88 -11.40 -27.54
N PRO A 239 -8.16 -11.39 -27.15
CA PRO A 239 -8.74 -12.49 -26.41
C PRO A 239 -8.82 -13.74 -27.30
N LEU A 240 -8.48 -14.89 -26.73
CA LEU A 240 -8.48 -16.20 -27.39
C LEU A 240 -9.88 -16.64 -27.82
N PHE A 241 -10.87 -16.33 -26.98
CA PHE A 241 -12.28 -16.46 -27.27
C PHE A 241 -12.78 -15.06 -27.65
N GLY A 242 -13.30 -14.88 -28.87
CA GLY A 242 -13.78 -13.58 -29.36
C GLY A 242 -14.73 -12.91 -28.35
N GLU A 243 -14.65 -11.56 -28.27
CA GLU A 243 -15.27 -10.68 -27.27
C GLU A 243 -16.03 -11.39 -26.13
N ALA A 244 -15.30 -12.08 -25.25
CA ALA A 244 -15.80 -12.32 -23.91
C ALA A 244 -15.78 -10.97 -23.21
N SER A 245 -16.93 -10.31 -23.25
CA SER A 245 -17.22 -9.00 -22.67
C SER A 245 -16.53 -8.81 -21.31
N PRO A 246 -15.98 -7.63 -21.03
CA PRO A 246 -15.63 -7.28 -19.67
C PRO A 246 -16.97 -7.13 -18.93
N ALA A 247 -17.37 -8.18 -18.20
CA ALA A 247 -18.30 -8.01 -17.08
C ALA A 247 -17.58 -7.13 -16.04
N LYS A 248 -17.56 -5.82 -16.31
CA LYS A 248 -17.38 -4.79 -15.30
C LYS A 248 -18.64 -4.81 -14.43
N ALA A 249 -18.39 -4.83 -13.12
CA ALA A 249 -19.37 -4.67 -12.07
C ALA A 249 -20.26 -3.44 -12.26
#